data_AF-A0A381SD99-F1
#
_entry.id   AF-A0A381SD99-F1
#
_cell.length_a   1.000
_cell.length_b   1.000
_cell.length_c   1.000
_cell.angle_alpha   90.00
_cell.angle_beta   90.00
_cell.angle_gamma   90.00
#
_symmetry.space_group_name_H-M   'P 1'
#
loop_
_entity.id
_entity.type
_entity.pdbx_description
1 polymer ?
#
loop_
_entity_poly.entity_id
_entity_poly.type
_entity_poly.pdbx_seq_one_letter_code
_entity_poly.pdbx_strand_id
1 'polypeptide(L)'
;MEAVSKGVSESGGTCVGILKGLMLDEMNDFIKVPVATNMGISRNALLAYNCDVAVAISGKYGTLSEISYALQLEKPIIGLHSWKMNEFRNVDDPNEVIKFIKENT
;
A
#
# COMPACT_ATOMS: atom_id res chain seq x y z
N MET A 1 5.05 -0.55 6.21
CA MET A 1 5.54 0.37 5.17
C MET A 1 7.06 0.30 5.03
N GLU A 2 7.86 0.49 6.09
CA GLU A 2 9.33 0.48 6.00
C GLU A 2 9.95 -0.77 5.35
N ALA A 3 9.48 -1.97 5.69
CA ALA A 3 9.99 -3.20 5.08
C ALA A 3 9.80 -3.24 3.55
N VAL A 4 8.69 -2.67 3.06
CA VAL A 4 8.40 -2.58 1.62
C VAL A 4 9.32 -1.57 0.96
N SER A 5 9.46 -0.37 1.54
CA SER A 5 10.35 0.67 0.99
C SER A 5 11.81 0.21 0.96
N LYS A 6 12.26 -0.52 2.00
CA LYS A 6 13.59 -1.14 2.03
C LYS A 6 13.79 -2.12 0.86
N GLY A 7 12.89 -3.09 0.68
CA GLY A 7 12.98 -4.06 -0.42
C GLY A 7 12.97 -3.40 -1.80
N VAL A 8 12.16 -2.35 -1.98
CA VAL A 8 12.15 -1.54 -3.21
C VAL A 8 13.50 -0.86 -3.42
N SER A 9 14.06 -0.23 -2.38
CA SER A 9 15.38 0.43 -2.45
C SER A 9 16.50 -0.56 -2.78
N GLU A 10 16.54 -1.71 -2.12
CA GLU A 10 17.55 -2.76 -2.35
C GLU A 10 17.46 -3.35 -3.77
N SER A 11 16.27 -3.35 -4.35
CA SER A 11 16.03 -3.82 -5.72
C SER A 11 16.21 -2.72 -6.79
N GLY A 12 16.64 -1.51 -6.40
CA GLY A 12 16.83 -0.38 -7.32
C GLY A 12 15.54 0.27 -7.84
N GLY A 13 14.40 -0.05 -7.23
CA GLY A 13 13.11 0.55 -7.55
C GLY A 13 12.94 1.97 -6.99
N THR A 14 11.79 2.59 -7.26
CA THR A 14 11.44 3.91 -6.73
C THR A 14 10.30 3.79 -5.73
N CYS A 15 10.57 4.05 -4.45
CA CYS A 15 9.54 4.12 -3.42
C CYS A 15 9.05 5.57 -3.26
N VAL A 16 7.76 5.79 -3.49
CA VAL A 16 7.07 7.06 -3.25
C VAL A 16 6.35 6.98 -1.89
N GLY A 17 6.71 7.86 -0.97
CA GLY A 17 6.11 7.93 0.36
C GLY A 17 5.07 9.03 0.47
N ILE A 18 3.80 8.67 0.57
CA ILE A 18 2.70 9.63 0.78
C ILE A 18 2.47 9.80 2.29
N LEU A 19 2.99 10.88 2.86
CA LEU A 19 3.05 11.11 4.31
C LEU A 19 1.80 11.83 4.82
N LYS A 20 1.46 11.67 6.11
CA LYS A 20 0.24 12.25 6.68
C LYS A 20 0.43 13.71 7.08
N GLY A 21 1.60 14.03 7.61
CA GLY A 21 1.96 15.34 8.15
C GLY A 21 2.35 16.37 7.11
N LEU A 22 2.70 17.55 7.61
CA LEU A 22 3.27 18.68 6.87
C LEU A 22 4.79 18.53 6.65
N MET A 23 5.44 17.77 7.53
CA MET A 23 6.89 17.57 7.55
C MET A 23 7.24 16.16 7.04
N LEU A 24 8.53 15.93 6.80
CA LEU A 24 9.07 14.65 6.34
C LEU A 24 9.54 13.74 7.48
N ASP A 25 9.28 14.12 8.73
CA ASP A 25 9.70 13.41 9.93
C ASP A 25 9.10 12.00 10.07
N GLU A 26 7.93 11.76 9.47
CA GLU A 26 7.30 10.43 9.42
C GLU A 26 7.94 9.48 8.38
N MET A 27 8.85 9.95 7.54
CA MET A 27 9.45 9.13 6.49
C MET A 27 10.49 8.16 7.07
N ASN A 28 10.62 6.98 6.44
CA ASN A 28 11.76 6.09 6.67
C ASN A 28 12.87 6.36 5.64
N ASP A 29 14.08 5.91 5.95
CA ASP A 29 15.30 6.16 5.17
C ASP A 29 15.28 5.58 3.74
N PHE A 30 14.33 4.69 3.45
CA PHE A 30 14.24 4.01 2.16
C PHE A 30 13.22 4.65 1.19
N ILE A 31 12.56 5.74 1.59
CA ILE A 31 11.69 6.51 0.70
C ILE A 31 12.54 7.38 -0.22
N LYS A 32 12.39 7.20 -1.53
CA LYS A 32 13.12 7.98 -2.54
C LYS A 32 12.42 9.28 -2.91
N VAL A 33 11.09 9.27 -2.95
CA VAL A 33 10.26 10.43 -3.28
C VAL A 33 9.25 10.66 -2.16
N PRO A 34 9.55 11.53 -1.19
CA PRO A 34 8.61 11.86 -0.12
C PRO A 34 7.61 12.93 -0.56
N VAL A 35 6.34 12.76 -0.18
CA VAL A 35 5.25 13.72 -0.43
C VAL A 35 4.53 14.01 0.90
N ALA A 36 4.84 15.15 1.52
CA ALA A 36 4.08 15.65 2.67
C ALA A 36 2.72 16.19 2.22
N THR A 37 1.63 15.67 2.79
CA THR A 37 0.27 16.00 2.34
C THR A 37 -0.51 16.91 3.29
N ASN A 38 -0.19 16.92 4.58
CA ASN A 38 -0.99 17.55 5.64
C ASN A 38 -2.48 17.09 5.65
N MET A 39 -2.75 15.87 5.18
CA MET A 39 -4.12 15.35 5.03
C MET A 39 -4.59 14.49 6.23
N GLY A 40 -3.75 14.18 7.23
CA GLY A 40 -4.19 13.49 8.47
C GLY A 40 -4.61 12.01 8.36
N ILE A 41 -5.90 11.68 8.14
CA ILE A 41 -6.42 10.34 7.71
C ILE A 41 -6.91 10.22 6.23
N SER A 42 -7.18 11.35 5.55
CA SER A 42 -7.77 11.36 4.20
C SER A 42 -6.84 11.02 3.02
N ARG A 43 -5.50 11.08 3.12
CA ARG A 43 -4.58 10.68 2.02
C ARG A 43 -4.65 9.19 1.67
N ASN A 44 -5.31 8.38 2.49
CA ASN A 44 -5.53 6.98 2.17
C ASN A 44 -6.34 6.84 0.87
N ALA A 45 -7.24 7.80 0.59
CA ALA A 45 -7.90 7.89 -0.72
C ALA A 45 -6.90 8.19 -1.85
N LEU A 46 -5.95 9.11 -1.63
CA LEU A 46 -4.91 9.43 -2.62
C LEU A 46 -4.09 8.20 -3.02
N LEU A 47 -3.76 7.33 -2.05
CA LEU A 47 -3.10 6.06 -2.33
C LEU A 47 -3.95 5.18 -3.27
N ALA A 48 -5.23 5.00 -2.95
CA ALA A 48 -6.13 4.15 -3.74
C ALA A 48 -6.39 4.70 -5.16
N TYR A 49 -6.47 6.03 -5.33
CA TYR A 49 -6.61 6.65 -6.65
C TYR A 49 -5.37 6.46 -7.55
N ASN A 50 -4.18 6.37 -6.95
CA ASN A 50 -2.90 6.36 -7.67
C ASN A 50 -2.20 4.99 -7.63
N CYS A 51 -2.93 3.90 -7.39
CA CYS A 51 -2.42 2.55 -7.55
C CYS A 51 -3.14 1.81 -8.68
N ASP A 52 -2.41 0.93 -9.36
CA ASP A 52 -2.99 -0.04 -10.30
C ASP A 52 -3.50 -1.27 -9.54
N VAL A 53 -2.76 -1.69 -8.51
CA VAL A 53 -3.07 -2.85 -7.66
C VAL A 53 -2.81 -2.49 -6.19
N ALA A 54 -3.68 -2.94 -5.29
CA ALA A 54 -3.50 -2.80 -3.85
C ALA A 54 -3.06 -4.13 -3.20
N VAL A 55 -2.00 -4.08 -2.39
CA VAL A 55 -1.56 -5.21 -1.57
C VAL A 55 -1.77 -4.86 -0.10
N ALA A 56 -2.71 -5.55 0.55
CA ALA A 56 -2.96 -5.36 1.97
C ALA A 56 -2.13 -6.35 2.78
N ILE A 57 -1.23 -5.85 3.64
CA ILE A 57 -0.37 -6.68 4.49
C ILE A 57 -0.71 -6.46 5.96
N SER A 58 -0.95 -7.54 6.70
CA SER A 58 -1.39 -7.48 8.10
C SER A 58 -2.67 -6.63 8.29
N GLY A 59 -2.93 -6.12 9.49
CA GLY A 59 -4.13 -5.34 9.72
C GLY A 59 -4.10 -4.43 10.94
N LYS A 60 -4.50 -3.17 10.72
CA LYS A 60 -5.10 -2.23 11.68
C LYS A 60 -6.18 -1.41 10.98
N TYR A 61 -6.85 -0.50 11.68
CA TYR A 61 -7.89 0.38 11.10
C TYR A 61 -7.42 1.22 9.91
N GLY A 62 -6.14 1.64 9.89
CA GLY A 62 -5.55 2.35 8.75
C GLY A 62 -5.59 1.50 7.47
N THR A 63 -5.10 0.27 7.54
CA THR A 63 -5.16 -0.70 6.43
C THR A 63 -6.59 -0.98 5.99
N LEU A 64 -7.53 -1.13 6.94
CA LEU A 64 -8.93 -1.36 6.59
C LEU A 64 -9.54 -0.18 5.81
N SER A 65 -9.17 1.06 6.14
CA SER A 65 -9.63 2.23 5.38
C SER A 65 -9.05 2.28 3.96
N GLU A 66 -7.78 1.89 3.78
CA GLU A 66 -7.15 1.79 2.45
C GLU A 66 -7.82 0.71 1.60
N ILE A 67 -8.12 -0.46 2.18
CA ILE A 67 -8.91 -1.52 1.55
C ILE A 67 -10.28 -0.98 1.13
N SER A 68 -10.98 -0.26 2.00
CA SER A 68 -12.31 0.29 1.68
C SER A 68 -12.27 1.28 0.51
N TYR A 69 -11.26 2.15 0.42
CA TYR A 69 -11.10 3.04 -0.72
C TYR A 69 -10.76 2.27 -2.01
N ALA A 70 -9.87 1.28 -1.94
CA ALA A 70 -9.53 0.44 -3.09
C ALA A 70 -10.77 -0.31 -3.63
N LEU A 71 -11.63 -0.85 -2.75
CA LEU A 71 -12.89 -1.49 -3.15
C LEU A 71 -13.86 -0.52 -3.81
N GLN A 72 -14.04 0.69 -3.25
CA GLN A 72 -14.90 1.72 -3.84
C GLN A 72 -14.42 2.19 -5.22
N LEU A 73 -13.12 2.11 -5.48
CA LEU A 73 -12.50 2.46 -6.75
C LEU A 73 -12.29 1.26 -7.67
N GLU A 74 -12.86 0.09 -7.32
CA GLU A 74 -12.76 -1.15 -8.08
C GLU A 74 -11.31 -1.57 -8.39
N LYS A 75 -10.38 -1.24 -7.49
CA LYS A 75 -8.97 -1.61 -7.63
C LYS A 75 -8.79 -3.09 -7.31
N PRO A 76 -8.00 -3.85 -8.09
CA PRO A 76 -7.61 -5.20 -7.74
C PRO A 76 -6.90 -5.22 -6.38
N ILE A 77 -7.33 -6.12 -5.49
CA ILE A 77 -6.76 -6.26 -4.14
C ILE A 77 -6.29 -7.69 -3.91
N ILE A 78 -5.15 -7.84 -3.25
CA ILE A 78 -4.72 -9.11 -2.64
C ILE A 78 -4.23 -8.88 -1.22
N GLY A 79 -4.60 -9.79 -0.31
CA GLY A 79 -4.16 -9.77 1.07
C GLY A 79 -2.98 -10.72 1.31
N LEU A 80 -1.97 -10.30 2.07
CA LEU A 80 -0.93 -11.15 2.62
C LEU A 80 -1.05 -11.12 4.15
N HIS A 81 -1.52 -12.22 4.74
CA HIS A 81 -1.86 -12.32 6.17
C HIS A 81 -2.70 -11.12 6.68
N SER A 82 -3.71 -10.71 5.90
CA SER A 82 -4.50 -9.48 6.13
C SER A 82 -5.91 -9.78 6.65
N TRP A 83 -6.79 -8.78 6.58
CA TRP A 83 -8.22 -8.89 6.91
C TRP A 83 -8.91 -9.95 6.06
N LYS A 84 -9.66 -10.85 6.70
CA LYS A 84 -10.49 -11.86 6.00
C LYS A 84 -11.78 -11.20 5.50
N MET A 85 -11.92 -11.08 4.20
CA MET A 85 -13.05 -10.47 3.50
C MET A 85 -13.37 -11.30 2.24
N ASN A 86 -14.59 -11.19 1.70
CA ASN A 86 -15.01 -11.98 0.54
C ASN A 86 -14.59 -11.34 -0.79
N GLU A 87 -14.32 -10.04 -0.76
CA GLU A 87 -14.05 -9.18 -1.91
C GLU A 87 -12.63 -9.37 -2.46
N PHE A 88 -11.72 -9.95 -1.68
CA PHE A 88 -10.37 -10.28 -2.13
C PHE A 88 -9.82 -11.52 -1.41
N ARG A 89 -8.88 -12.21 -2.07
CA ARG A 89 -8.22 -13.38 -1.50
C ARG A 89 -7.11 -12.98 -0.53
N ASN A 90 -6.99 -13.72 0.57
CA ASN A 90 -5.78 -13.71 1.39
C ASN A 90 -4.90 -14.90 1.02
N VAL A 91 -3.60 -14.64 0.91
CA VAL A 91 -2.57 -15.64 0.66
C VAL A 91 -1.57 -15.63 1.81
N ASP A 92 -0.81 -16.72 1.90
CA ASP A 92 0.25 -16.89 2.90
C ASP A 92 1.66 -16.88 2.26
N ASP A 93 1.75 -16.90 0.93
CA ASP A 93 3.01 -16.86 0.17
C ASP A 93 3.15 -15.52 -0.60
N PRO A 94 4.23 -14.74 -0.38
CA PRO A 94 4.55 -13.57 -1.19
C PRO A 94 4.62 -13.83 -2.70
N ASN A 95 4.97 -15.05 -3.15
CA ASN A 95 5.00 -15.37 -4.58
C ASN A 95 3.61 -15.30 -5.22
N GLU A 96 2.55 -15.63 -4.48
CA GLU A 96 1.18 -15.48 -4.97
C GLU A 96 0.77 -14.01 -5.13
N VAL A 97 1.28 -13.14 -4.25
CA VAL A 97 1.14 -11.68 -4.38
C VAL A 97 1.83 -11.20 -5.66
N ILE A 98 3.07 -11.63 -5.90
CA ILE A 98 3.84 -11.23 -7.09
C ILE A 98 3.12 -11.71 -8.37
N LYS A 99 2.60 -12.94 -8.37
CA LYS A 99 1.81 -13.46 -9.50
C LYS A 99 0.56 -12.61 -9.74
N PHE A 100 -0.18 -12.29 -8.69
CA PHE A 100 -1.38 -11.45 -8.79
C PHE A 100 -1.08 -10.08 -9.39
N ILE A 101 -0.02 -9.41 -8.93
CA ILE A 101 0.37 -8.09 -9.46
C ILE A 101 0.61 -8.20 -10.97
N LYS A 102 1.40 -9.18 -11.43
CA LYS A 102 1.69 -9.38 -12.86
C LYS A 102 0.45 -9.67 -13.73
N GLU A 103 -0.61 -10.21 -13.14
CA GLU A 103 -1.87 -10.50 -13.85
C GLU A 103 -2.79 -9.28 -13.92
N ASN A 104 -2.54 -8.24 -13.12
CA ASN A 104 -3.40 -7.07 -12.96
C ASN A 104 -2.69 -5.73 -13.26
N THR A 105 -1.46 -5.77 -13.80
CA THR A 105 -0.69 -4.62 -14.32
C THR A 105 -0.14 -4.96 -15.69
#